data_AF-Q9CSW8-F1
#
_entry.id   AF-Q9CSW8-F1
#
_cell.length_a   1.000
_cell.length_b   1.000
_cell.length_c   1.000
_cell.angle_alpha   90.00
_cell.angle_beta   90.00
_cell.angle_gamma   90.00
#
_symmetry.space_group_name_H-M   'P 1'
#
loop_
_entity.id
_entity.type
_entity.pdbx_description
1 polymer ?
#
loop_
_entity_poly.entity_id
_entity_poly.type
_entity_poly.pdbx_seq_one_letter_code
_entity_poly.pdbx_strand_id
1 'polypeptide(L)' 'TPGYQTAFSQLAFAGKKEHDPVGQMVNNPKIHLAQSLHKLSTACPGRVPSMVSTSLNAEALQYLQGYLQAASVTLL' A
#
# COMPACT_ATOMS: atom_id res chain seq x y z
N THR A 1 48.34 -13.11 -24.93
CA THR A 1 47.10 -13.82 -25.29
C THR A 1 45.93 -12.94 -24.93
N PRO A 2 45.11 -12.46 -25.87
CA PRO A 2 43.97 -11.61 -25.54
C PRO A 2 42.90 -12.44 -24.80
N GLY A 3 42.58 -12.04 -23.58
CA GLY A 3 41.71 -12.76 -22.65
C GLY A 3 40.23 -12.73 -23.03
N TYR A 4 39.49 -13.75 -22.58
CA TYR A 4 38.07 -13.95 -22.79
C TYR A 4 37.27 -12.77 -22.19
N GLN A 5 36.59 -11.98 -23.04
CA GLN A 5 35.73 -10.89 -22.61
C GLN A 5 34.27 -11.27 -22.84
N THR A 6 33.51 -11.45 -21.77
CA THR A 6 32.06 -11.71 -21.84
C THR A 6 31.33 -10.38 -21.97
N ALA A 7 30.65 -10.15 -23.10
CA ALA A 7 29.80 -8.99 -23.30
C ALA A 7 28.35 -9.34 -22.99
N PHE A 8 27.73 -8.63 -22.05
CA PHE A 8 26.30 -8.75 -21.76
C PHE A 8 25.52 -7.92 -22.80
N SER A 9 24.82 -8.60 -23.72
CA SER A 9 23.94 -7.93 -24.70
C SER A 9 22.50 -8.02 -24.23
N GLN A 10 21.97 -6.94 -23.66
CA GLN A 10 20.54 -6.85 -23.35
C GLN A 10 19.79 -6.43 -24.61
N LEU A 11 18.87 -7.28 -25.09
CA LEU A 11 18.01 -6.96 -26.23
C LEU A 11 17.10 -5.78 -25.86
N ALA A 12 17.03 -4.77 -26.73
CA ALA A 12 16.25 -3.53 -26.54
C ALA A 12 14.75 -3.76 -26.23
N PHE A 13 14.22 -4.96 -26.51
CA PHE A 13 12.82 -5.35 -26.31
C PHE A 13 12.61 -6.49 -25.29
N ALA A 14 13.67 -7.04 -24.69
CA ALA A 14 13.56 -8.14 -23.73
C ALA A 14 13.29 -7.68 -22.29
N GLY A 15 13.35 -6.37 -22.02
CA GLY A 15 12.91 -5.80 -20.75
C GLY A 15 11.42 -5.51 -20.80
N LYS A 16 10.56 -6.51 -20.55
CA LYS A 16 9.18 -6.19 -20.16
C LYS A 16 9.29 -5.45 -18.84
N LYS A 17 8.98 -4.15 -18.85
CA LYS A 17 8.95 -3.33 -17.64
C LYS A 17 8.00 -4.02 -16.66
N GLU A 18 8.48 -4.27 -15.44
CA GLU A 18 7.70 -4.96 -14.42
C GLU A 18 6.33 -4.28 -14.31
N HIS A 19 5.27 -5.04 -14.53
CA HIS A 19 3.92 -4.50 -14.48
C HIS A 19 3.50 -4.42 -13.02
N ASP A 20 3.55 -3.23 -12.46
CA ASP A 20 3.00 -2.95 -11.14
C ASP A 20 1.49 -2.62 -11.28
N PRO A 21 0.58 -3.48 -10.78
CA PRO A 21 -0.86 -3.24 -10.85
C PRO A 21 -1.33 -2.06 -9.96
N VAL A 22 -0.46 -1.58 -9.06
CA VAL A 22 -0.78 -0.54 -8.06
C VAL A 22 0.04 0.73 -8.31
N GLY A 23 1.30 0.57 -8.74
CA GLY A 23 2.29 1.56 -9.15
C GLY A 23 1.93 3.03 -9.00
N GLN A 24 1.36 3.61 -10.04
CA GLN A 24 1.06 5.05 -10.12
C GLN A 24 -0.25 5.45 -9.42
N MET A 25 -1.10 4.48 -9.09
CA MET A 25 -2.44 4.72 -8.55
C MET A 25 -2.41 4.99 -7.04
N VAL A 26 -1.43 4.43 -6.33
CA VAL A 26 -1.26 4.60 -4.89
C VAL A 26 0.00 5.39 -4.59
N ASN A 27 -0.14 6.71 -4.56
CA ASN A 27 0.99 7.62 -4.32
C ASN A 27 1.47 7.59 -2.85
N ASN A 28 0.54 7.35 -1.91
CA ASN A 28 0.85 7.13 -0.50
C ASN A 28 0.05 5.94 0.04
N PRO A 29 0.71 4.81 0.34
CA PRO A 29 0.01 3.58 0.77
C PRO A 29 -0.69 3.74 2.12
N LYS A 30 -0.16 4.58 3.02
CA LYS A 30 -0.78 4.83 4.34
C LYS A 30 -2.10 5.57 4.20
N ILE A 31 -2.13 6.59 3.34
CA ILE A 31 -3.33 7.36 3.02
C ILE A 31 -4.35 6.48 2.28
N HIS A 32 -3.90 5.69 1.30
CA HIS A 32 -4.78 4.80 0.55
C HIS A 32 -5.42 3.72 1.44
N LEU A 33 -4.66 3.20 2.40
CA LEU A 33 -5.19 2.29 3.42
C LEU A 33 -6.29 2.96 4.26
N ALA A 34 -6.02 4.16 4.80
CA ALA A 34 -6.98 4.92 5.59
C ALA A 34 -8.28 5.22 4.81
N GLN A 35 -8.16 5.66 3.55
CA GLN A 35 -9.31 5.91 2.67
C GLN A 35 -10.10 4.64 2.36
N SER A 36 -9.42 3.51 2.11
CA SER A 36 -10.08 2.23 1.85
C SER A 36 -10.83 1.71 3.08
N LEU A 37 -10.23 1.86 4.27
CA LEU A 37 -10.89 1.52 5.54
C LEU A 37 -12.11 2.39 5.80
N HIS A 38 -12.04 3.69 5.51
CA HIS A 38 -13.18 4.59 5.61
C HIS A 38 -14.33 4.12 4.69
N LYS A 39 -14.03 3.81 3.41
CA LYS A 39 -15.01 3.26 2.47
C LYS A 39 -15.64 1.96 2.96
N LEU A 40 -14.85 1.10 3.62
CA LEU A 40 -15.38 -0.13 4.20
C LEU A 40 -16.28 0.14 5.41
N SER A 41 -15.90 1.10 6.26
CA SER A 41 -16.71 1.52 7.42
C SER A 41 -18.05 2.10 6.98
N THR A 42 -18.06 2.92 5.92
CA THR A 42 -19.30 3.50 5.40
C THR A 42 -20.22 2.45 4.76
N ALA A 43 -19.65 1.42 4.11
CA ALA A 43 -20.42 0.32 3.54
C ALA A 43 -21.00 -0.63 4.61
N CYS A 44 -20.32 -0.76 5.76
CA CYS A 44 -20.72 -1.62 6.88
C CYS A 44 -20.59 -0.88 8.23
N PRO A 45 -21.47 0.09 8.55
CA PRO A 45 -21.34 0.93 9.74
C PRO A 45 -21.29 0.11 11.03
N GLY A 46 -20.45 0.54 11.98
CA GLY A 46 -20.34 -0.08 13.31
C GLY A 46 -19.61 -1.43 13.37
N ARG A 47 -19.28 -2.05 12.24
CA ARG A 47 -18.52 -3.31 12.22
C ARG A 47 -17.01 -3.09 12.25
N VAL A 48 -16.52 -2.20 11.40
CA VAL A 48 -15.08 -1.95 11.23
C VAL A 48 -14.44 -1.36 12.49
N PRO A 49 -15.02 -0.34 13.16
CA PRO A 49 -14.44 0.19 14.40
C PRO A 49 -14.27 -0.89 15.48
N SER A 50 -15.31 -1.70 15.71
CA SER A 50 -15.26 -2.78 16.70
C SER A 50 -14.21 -3.83 16.36
N MET A 51 -14.12 -4.25 15.09
CA MET A 51 -13.10 -5.20 14.66
C MET A 51 -11.68 -4.66 14.91
N VAL A 52 -11.42 -3.42 14.54
CA VAL A 52 -10.11 -2.78 14.72
C VAL A 52 -9.76 -2.67 16.21
N SER A 53 -10.68 -2.23 17.06
CA SER A 53 -10.43 -2.10 18.50
C SER A 53 -10.19 -3.43 19.21
N THR A 54 -10.82 -4.52 18.77
CA THR A 54 -10.67 -5.85 19.42
C THR A 54 -9.46 -6.63 18.91
N SER A 55 -9.05 -6.45 17.65
CA SER A 55 -8.06 -7.32 17.01
C SER A 55 -6.71 -6.67 16.76
N LEU A 56 -6.59 -5.33 16.80
CA LEU A 56 -5.28 -4.67 16.68
C LEU A 56 -4.60 -4.48 18.04
N ASN A 57 -3.27 -4.62 18.02
CA ASN A 57 -2.40 -4.19 19.10
C ASN A 57 -2.47 -2.64 19.29
N ALA A 58 -2.21 -2.18 20.51
CA ALA A 58 -2.29 -0.76 20.89
C ALA A 58 -1.36 0.18 20.09
N GLU A 59 -0.14 -0.27 19.78
CA GLU A 59 0.83 0.44 18.93
C GLU A 59 0.33 0.53 17.48
N ALA A 60 -0.22 -0.56 16.94
CA ALA A 60 -0.81 -0.59 15.61
C ALA A 60 -2.00 0.37 15.50
N LEU A 61 -2.81 0.48 16.56
CA LEU A 61 -3.90 1.45 16.66
C LEU A 61 -3.40 2.91 16.61
N GLN A 62 -2.27 3.21 17.25
CA GLN A 62 -1.67 4.55 17.19
C GLN A 62 -1.20 4.90 15.78
N TYR A 63 -0.52 3.98 15.09
CA TYR A 63 -0.13 4.19 13.70
C TYR A 63 -1.35 4.40 12.79
N LEU A 64 -2.39 3.58 12.97
CA LEU A 64 -3.63 3.71 12.21
C LEU A 64 -4.32 5.05 12.44
N GLN A 65 -4.39 5.53 13.69
CA GLN A 65 -4.91 6.87 14.01
C GLN A 65 -4.13 7.96 13.26
N GLY A 66 -2.80 7.88 13.23
CA GLY A 66 -1.98 8.81 12.46
C GLY A 66 -2.30 8.79 10.96
N TYR A 67 -2.59 7.61 10.40
CA TYR A 67 -2.95 7.48 8.98
C TYR A 67 -4.34 8.05 8.68
N LEU A 68 -5.32 7.78 9.57
CA LEU A 68 -6.67 8.32 9.47
C LEU A 68 -6.67 9.86 9.56
N GLN A 69 -5.89 10.43 10.48
CA GLN A 69 -5.70 11.88 10.59
C GLN A 69 -5.04 12.48 9.35
N ALA A 70 -3.95 11.87 8.87
CA ALA A 70 -3.26 12.34 7.67
C ALA A 70 -4.14 12.25 6.41
N ALA A 71 -5.07 11.29 6.37
CA ALA A 71 -6.06 11.15 5.30
C ALA A 71 -7.36 11.97 5.54
N SER A 72 -7.50 12.62 6.71
CA SER A 72 -8.69 13.35 7.13
C SER A 72 -9.99 12.54 7.05
N VAL A 73 -9.94 11.27 7.45
CA VAL A 73 -11.08 10.34 7.46
C VAL A 73 -11.29 9.73 8.84
N THR A 74 -12.52 9.31 9.13
CA THR A 74 -12.91 8.64 10.38
C THR A 74 -13.59 7.31 10.08
N LEU A 75 -13.56 6.37 11.02
CA LEU A 75 -14.30 5.12 10.91
C LEU A 75 -15.69 5.32 11.53
N LEU A 76 -16.73 4.94 10.79
CA LEU A 76 -18.15 5.02 11.15
C LEU A 76 -18.67 3.67 11.67
#